data_AF-A0A504Z490-F1
#
_entry.id   AF-A0A504Z490-F1
#
_cell.length_a   1.000
_cell.length_b   1.000
_cell.length_c   1.000
_cell.angle_alpha   90.00
_cell.angle_beta   90.00
_cell.angle_gamma   90.00
#
_symmetry.space_group_name_H-M   'P 1'
#
loop_
_entity.id
_entity.type
_entity.pdbx_description
1 polymer ?
#
loop_
_entity_poly.entity_id
_entity_poly.type
_entity_poly.pdbx_seq_one_letter_code
_entity_poly.pdbx_strand_id
1 'polypeptide(L)'
;MAGSGCILHVISVGFHHRRGATVETVFPQIKGFVSSGEDGFIELPAKWKHLASLALPDGAHNYLKDTVYFTLPSLEKDEHAVFGVASYRQAYSTNFSHPAPQPTRNTVQKSLVVLTRFPLFSLIAHHLSSMAESLFEDGQFSPERLKAVHTDLENYVNVVFSSPTTYQDALTFNLSASNFLRVYGRDALVCFKLLLLERRVLFDGESAGWMCNWILILLSLFPDLIAHGLSHATLVDHSWIADRACWVWSQSLASDLSRPATVERRLDIGSPNRRTLDEATLSAYTASVLPPNDDVSTSTLHSKPASNEKFILNGSKRIICH
;
A
#
# COMPACT_ATOMS: atom_id res chain seq x y z
N MET A 1 -23.72 -14.49 -4.39
CA MET A 1 -24.23 -13.15 -4.75
C MET A 1 -23.75 -12.86 -6.16
N ALA A 2 -24.63 -12.52 -7.10
CA ALA A 2 -24.19 -12.12 -8.44
C ALA A 2 -23.37 -10.81 -8.33
N GLY A 3 -22.19 -10.76 -8.95
CA GLY A 3 -21.22 -9.66 -8.80
C GLY A 3 -21.58 -8.35 -9.50
N SER A 4 -22.85 -8.11 -9.83
CA SER A 4 -23.29 -6.86 -10.46
C SER A 4 -22.95 -5.66 -9.58
N GLY A 5 -22.18 -4.71 -10.14
CA GLY A 5 -21.71 -3.53 -9.44
C GLY A 5 -20.43 -3.72 -8.62
N CYS A 6 -19.67 -4.81 -8.74
CA CYS A 6 -18.39 -4.89 -7.99
C CYS A 6 -17.41 -3.78 -8.39
N ILE A 7 -17.41 -3.40 -9.67
CA ILE A 7 -16.64 -2.28 -10.21
C ILE A 7 -17.50 -1.01 -10.14
N LEU A 8 -17.09 -0.06 -9.30
CA LEU A 8 -17.81 1.19 -9.07
C LEU A 8 -17.56 2.19 -10.18
N HIS A 9 -16.28 2.46 -10.46
CA HIS A 9 -15.84 3.47 -11.42
C HIS A 9 -14.52 3.06 -12.06
N VAL A 10 -14.40 3.34 -13.35
CA VAL A 10 -13.16 3.42 -14.12
C VAL A 10 -12.90 4.89 -14.41
N ILE A 11 -11.71 5.37 -14.10
CA ILE A 11 -11.38 6.79 -14.09
C ILE A 11 -10.05 6.98 -14.83
N SER A 12 -10.00 7.95 -15.73
CA SER A 12 -8.74 8.43 -16.30
C SER A 12 -8.26 9.66 -15.53
N VAL A 13 -7.00 9.62 -15.10
CA VAL A 13 -6.31 10.72 -14.44
C VAL A 13 -5.14 11.14 -15.32
N GLY A 14 -5.02 12.44 -15.61
CA GLY A 14 -3.89 13.02 -16.33
C GLY A 14 -3.10 13.99 -15.46
N PHE A 15 -1.98 14.48 -15.99
CA PHE A 15 -1.17 15.51 -15.33
C PHE A 15 -1.28 16.85 -16.05
N HIS A 16 -1.79 17.86 -15.36
CA HIS A 16 -1.84 19.24 -15.82
C HIS A 16 -0.71 20.08 -15.19
N HIS A 17 0.14 20.68 -16.00
CA HIS A 17 1.35 21.40 -15.55
C HIS A 17 1.15 22.50 -14.48
N ARG A 18 -0.05 23.09 -14.36
CA ARG A 18 -0.38 24.06 -13.28
C ARG A 18 -1.14 23.47 -12.10
N ARG A 19 -1.87 22.37 -12.31
CA ARG A 19 -2.83 21.82 -11.32
C ARG A 19 -2.35 20.50 -10.72
N GLY A 20 -1.30 19.90 -11.27
CA GLY A 20 -0.87 18.56 -10.93
C GLY A 20 -1.81 17.51 -11.51
N ALA A 21 -2.03 16.42 -10.77
CA ALA A 21 -2.91 15.35 -11.19
C ALA A 21 -4.39 15.79 -11.20
N THR A 22 -5.09 15.49 -12.29
CA THR A 22 -6.49 15.89 -12.51
C THR A 22 -7.29 14.75 -13.12
N VAL A 23 -8.56 14.61 -12.72
CA VAL A 23 -9.49 13.66 -13.33
C VAL A 23 -9.97 14.19 -14.69
N GLU A 24 -9.79 13.39 -15.73
CA GLU A 24 -10.16 13.73 -17.12
C GLU A 24 -11.49 13.09 -17.52
N THR A 25 -11.64 11.79 -17.30
CA THR A 25 -12.84 11.03 -17.68
C THR A 25 -13.22 10.02 -16.61
N VAL A 26 -14.52 9.75 -16.47
CA VAL A 26 -15.07 8.83 -15.47
C VAL A 26 -16.23 8.03 -16.08
N PHE A 27 -16.25 6.72 -15.83
CA PHE A 27 -17.35 5.84 -16.20
C PHE A 27 -17.53 4.69 -15.19
N PRO A 28 -18.75 4.35 -14.76
CA PRO A 28 -19.96 5.16 -14.82
C PRO A 28 -19.78 6.50 -14.09
N GLN A 29 -20.58 7.50 -14.45
CA GLN A 29 -20.57 8.82 -13.78
C GLN A 29 -20.83 8.67 -12.27
N ILE A 30 -20.12 9.46 -11.46
CA ILE A 30 -20.32 9.47 -10.00
C ILE A 30 -21.66 10.16 -9.73
N LYS A 31 -22.55 9.48 -9.00
CA LYS A 31 -23.90 10.00 -8.71
C LYS A 31 -23.82 11.37 -8.05
N GLY A 32 -24.58 12.33 -8.58
CA GLY A 32 -24.64 13.70 -8.07
C GLY A 32 -23.50 14.62 -8.52
N PHE A 33 -22.58 14.13 -9.37
CA PHE A 33 -21.51 14.93 -9.96
C PHE A 33 -21.68 14.92 -11.47
N VAL A 34 -22.06 16.08 -12.01
CA VAL A 34 -22.15 16.30 -13.45
C VAL A 34 -20.86 16.99 -13.89
N SER A 35 -20.28 16.43 -14.95
CA SER A 35 -19.08 16.98 -15.60
C SER A 35 -19.38 18.40 -16.10
N SER A 36 -18.71 19.41 -15.55
CA SER A 36 -18.16 20.60 -16.26
C SER A 36 -18.00 21.79 -15.30
N GLY A 37 -16.81 21.94 -14.72
CA GLY A 37 -16.28 23.30 -14.59
C GLY A 37 -16.00 23.86 -15.99
N GLU A 38 -15.95 25.19 -16.15
CA GLU A 38 -15.68 25.86 -17.45
C GLU A 38 -14.40 25.36 -18.13
N ASP A 39 -13.48 24.75 -17.36
CA ASP A 39 -12.19 24.22 -17.80
C ASP A 39 -12.21 22.76 -18.29
N GLY A 40 -13.36 22.07 -18.27
CA GLY A 40 -13.49 20.69 -18.76
C GLY A 40 -12.97 19.59 -17.82
N PHE A 41 -12.55 19.92 -16.59
CA PHE A 41 -12.15 18.95 -15.57
C PHE A 41 -13.34 18.48 -14.72
N ILE A 42 -13.23 17.26 -14.17
CA ILE A 42 -14.24 16.67 -13.29
C ILE A 42 -13.90 16.99 -11.84
N GLU A 43 -14.77 17.75 -11.16
CA GLU A 43 -14.69 17.94 -9.71
C GLU A 43 -15.20 16.70 -8.97
N LEU A 44 -14.38 16.22 -8.03
CA LEU A 44 -14.71 15.05 -7.22
C LEU A 44 -15.38 15.46 -5.90
N PRO A 45 -16.19 14.56 -5.31
CA PRO A 45 -16.68 14.74 -3.94
C PRO A 45 -15.55 15.04 -2.96
N ALA A 46 -15.83 15.83 -1.92
CA ALA A 46 -14.83 16.24 -0.92
C ALA A 46 -14.07 15.05 -0.29
N LYS A 47 -14.77 13.91 -0.08
CA LYS A 47 -14.16 12.67 0.42
C LYS A 47 -13.09 12.08 -0.51
N TRP A 48 -13.17 12.36 -1.81
CA TRP A 48 -12.30 11.84 -2.88
C TRP A 48 -11.36 12.90 -3.48
N LYS A 49 -11.25 14.08 -2.85
CA LYS A 49 -10.42 15.20 -3.34
C LYS A 49 -8.95 14.84 -3.65
N HIS A 50 -8.42 13.79 -3.02
CA HIS A 50 -7.03 13.33 -3.19
C HIS A 50 -6.89 12.14 -4.16
N LEU A 51 -7.98 11.67 -4.78
CA LEU A 51 -7.95 10.52 -5.68
C LEU A 51 -6.91 10.70 -6.80
N ALA A 52 -6.89 11.86 -7.45
CA ALA A 52 -5.97 12.12 -8.55
C ALA A 52 -4.49 12.05 -8.09
N SER A 53 -4.15 12.64 -6.94
CA SER A 53 -2.81 12.56 -6.37
C SER A 53 -2.42 11.17 -5.87
N LEU A 54 -3.38 10.33 -5.47
CA LEU A 54 -3.12 8.94 -5.11
C LEU A 54 -2.89 8.07 -6.36
N ALA A 55 -3.61 8.36 -7.45
CA ALA A 55 -3.48 7.64 -8.71
C ALA A 55 -2.22 7.99 -9.50
N LEU A 56 -1.75 9.23 -9.38
CA LEU A 56 -0.48 9.71 -9.92
C LEU A 56 0.35 10.29 -8.76
N PRO A 57 1.03 9.41 -7.97
CA PRO A 57 1.83 9.87 -6.86
C PRO A 57 3.03 10.69 -7.33
N ASP A 58 3.57 11.49 -6.42
CA ASP A 58 4.82 12.20 -6.70
C ASP A 58 5.94 11.19 -7.03
N GLY A 59 6.85 11.57 -7.92
CA GLY A 59 7.88 10.68 -8.43
C GLY A 59 7.41 9.64 -9.45
N ALA A 60 6.12 9.55 -9.79
CA ALA A 60 5.64 8.64 -10.84
C ALA A 60 6.26 8.92 -12.24
N HIS A 61 6.82 10.12 -12.45
CA HIS A 61 7.61 10.48 -13.63
C HIS A 61 8.99 9.78 -13.70
N ASN A 62 9.40 9.06 -12.64
CA ASN A 62 10.61 8.25 -12.65
C ASN A 62 10.38 6.84 -13.22
N TYR A 63 9.13 6.47 -13.47
CA TYR A 63 8.74 5.13 -13.89
C TYR A 63 8.01 5.16 -15.23
N LEU A 64 8.41 4.27 -16.15
CA LEU A 64 7.69 4.07 -17.41
C LEU A 64 6.27 3.58 -17.15
N LYS A 65 6.13 2.65 -16.21
CA LYS A 65 4.85 2.15 -15.72
C LYS A 65 4.99 1.67 -14.28
N ASP A 66 3.93 1.84 -13.49
CA ASP A 66 3.78 1.20 -12.18
C ASP A 66 2.29 1.16 -11.80
N THR A 67 1.98 0.48 -10.69
CA THR A 67 0.62 0.40 -10.16
C THR A 67 0.57 0.86 -8.71
N VAL A 68 -0.49 1.54 -8.29
CA VAL A 68 -0.69 1.97 -6.89
C VAL A 68 -2.00 1.40 -6.35
N TYR A 69 -1.97 0.93 -5.11
CA TYR A 69 -3.16 0.51 -4.36
C TYR A 69 -3.47 1.56 -3.30
N PHE A 70 -4.73 1.96 -3.21
CA PHE A 70 -5.18 2.92 -2.21
C PHE A 70 -6.62 2.63 -1.77
N THR A 71 -7.04 3.24 -0.69
CA THR A 71 -8.42 3.20 -0.19
C THR A 71 -9.01 4.60 -0.17
N LEU A 72 -10.32 4.69 -0.39
CA LEU A 72 -11.07 5.94 -0.24
C LEU A 72 -12.31 5.69 0.62
N PRO A 73 -12.81 6.69 1.36
CA PRO A 73 -14.09 6.56 2.05
C PRO A 73 -15.22 6.30 1.05
N SER A 74 -16.12 5.38 1.34
CA SER A 74 -17.28 5.11 0.49
C SER A 74 -18.24 6.31 0.47
N LEU A 75 -18.82 6.57 -0.70
CA LEU A 75 -19.87 7.56 -0.89
C LEU A 75 -21.26 6.99 -0.58
N GLU A 76 -21.40 5.67 -0.51
CA GLU A 76 -22.68 4.98 -0.26
C GLU A 76 -22.84 4.54 1.20
N LYS A 77 -21.72 4.28 1.90
CA LYS A 77 -21.70 3.77 3.28
C LYS A 77 -20.56 4.44 4.06
N ASP A 78 -20.88 5.36 4.97
CA ASP A 78 -19.89 6.20 5.65
C ASP A 78 -18.77 5.44 6.37
N GLU A 79 -19.05 4.23 6.84
CA GLU A 79 -18.08 3.40 7.60
C GLU A 79 -17.25 2.46 6.73
N HIS A 80 -17.49 2.42 5.42
CA HIS A 80 -16.82 1.49 4.52
C HIS A 80 -15.80 2.20 3.64
N ALA A 81 -14.72 1.51 3.32
CA ALA A 81 -13.77 1.88 2.29
C ALA A 81 -14.23 1.37 0.92
N VAL A 82 -13.80 2.08 -0.12
CA VAL A 82 -13.71 1.58 -1.49
C VAL A 82 -12.25 1.38 -1.84
N PHE A 83 -11.97 0.41 -2.69
CA PHE A 83 -10.61 -0.04 -2.98
C PHE A 83 -10.20 0.45 -4.37
N GLY A 84 -9.11 1.19 -4.43
CA GLY A 84 -8.58 1.80 -5.63
C GLY A 84 -7.34 1.08 -6.14
N VAL A 85 -7.31 0.82 -7.44
CA VAL A 85 -6.13 0.35 -8.17
C VAL A 85 -5.87 1.32 -9.31
N ALA A 86 -4.70 1.94 -9.33
CA ALA A 86 -4.27 2.87 -10.37
C ALA A 86 -3.07 2.29 -11.13
N SER A 87 -3.21 2.09 -12.42
CA SER A 87 -2.13 1.72 -13.34
C SER A 87 -1.70 2.96 -14.12
N TYR A 88 -0.52 3.50 -13.81
CA TYR A 88 0.01 4.68 -14.47
C TYR A 88 1.12 4.35 -15.43
N ARG A 89 1.23 5.17 -16.48
CA ARG A 89 2.20 5.01 -17.55
C ARG A 89 2.64 6.36 -18.09
N GLN A 90 3.87 6.37 -18.59
CA GLN A 90 4.39 7.42 -19.46
C GLN A 90 4.30 6.95 -20.91
N ALA A 91 3.88 7.86 -21.79
CA ALA A 91 3.88 7.62 -23.23
C ALA A 91 4.25 8.91 -23.97
N TYR A 92 4.74 8.79 -25.19
CA TYR A 92 5.06 9.96 -26.00
C TYR A 92 3.79 10.74 -26.37
N SER A 93 3.86 12.07 -26.39
CA SER A 93 2.73 12.93 -26.72
C SER A 93 2.18 12.69 -28.12
N THR A 94 3.01 12.18 -29.04
CA THR A 94 2.63 11.79 -30.40
C THR A 94 1.65 10.64 -30.46
N ASN A 95 1.56 9.83 -29.40
CA ASN A 95 0.67 8.67 -29.36
C ASN A 95 -0.78 9.06 -29.10
N PHE A 96 -1.10 10.33 -28.81
CA PHE A 96 -2.43 10.76 -28.39
C PHE A 96 -3.10 11.65 -29.45
N SER A 97 -4.39 11.40 -29.71
CA SER A 97 -5.20 12.15 -30.69
C SER A 97 -5.34 13.65 -30.37
N HIS A 98 -5.20 14.03 -29.10
CA HIS A 98 -5.15 15.41 -28.64
C HIS A 98 -3.85 15.66 -27.86
N PRO A 99 -2.77 16.06 -28.55
CA PRO A 99 -1.50 16.41 -27.91
C PRO A 99 -1.71 17.57 -26.93
N ALA A 100 -0.99 17.57 -25.81
CA ALA A 100 -1.06 18.64 -24.82
C ALA A 100 -0.74 20.01 -25.47
N PRO A 101 -1.43 21.10 -25.10
CA PRO A 101 -1.29 22.41 -25.73
C PRO A 101 0.09 23.07 -25.55
N GLN A 102 0.96 22.50 -24.70
CA GLN A 102 2.38 22.86 -24.64
C GLN A 102 3.26 21.60 -24.69
N PRO A 103 3.98 21.35 -25.80
CA PRO A 103 4.93 20.25 -25.91
C PRO A 103 6.28 20.66 -25.30
N THR A 104 6.31 20.96 -24.01
CA THR A 104 7.58 21.18 -23.29
C THR A 104 8.16 19.89 -22.71
N ARG A 105 7.37 18.81 -22.68
CA ARG A 105 7.81 17.44 -22.48
C ARG A 105 7.25 16.60 -23.60
N ASN A 106 8.10 15.85 -24.30
CA ASN A 106 7.68 14.89 -25.33
C ASN A 106 6.88 13.71 -24.76
N THR A 107 6.62 13.69 -23.45
CA THR A 107 5.99 12.61 -22.69
C THR A 107 4.76 13.11 -21.95
N VAL A 108 3.66 12.39 -22.10
CA VAL A 108 2.42 12.52 -21.33
C VAL A 108 2.40 11.46 -20.24
N GLN A 109 1.91 11.82 -19.07
CA GLN A 109 1.72 10.91 -17.94
C GLN A 109 0.24 10.81 -17.61
N LYS A 110 -0.30 9.59 -17.63
CA LYS A 110 -1.69 9.31 -17.27
C LYS A 110 -1.79 8.06 -16.38
N SER A 111 -2.92 7.93 -15.71
CA SER A 111 -3.28 6.76 -14.93
C SER A 111 -4.68 6.30 -15.29
N LEU A 112 -4.84 4.99 -15.47
CA LEU A 112 -6.13 4.32 -15.49
C LEU A 112 -6.42 3.81 -14.08
N VAL A 113 -7.55 4.19 -13.52
CA VAL A 113 -7.91 3.91 -12.13
C VAL A 113 -9.21 3.13 -12.09
N VAL A 114 -9.28 2.14 -11.22
CA VAL A 114 -10.48 1.36 -10.95
C VAL A 114 -10.80 1.46 -9.47
N LEU A 115 -12.05 1.82 -9.16
CA LEU A 115 -12.61 1.75 -7.82
C LEU A 115 -13.53 0.54 -7.70
N THR A 116 -13.34 -0.28 -6.68
CA THR A 116 -14.10 -1.51 -6.46
C THR A 116 -14.69 -1.57 -5.04
N ARG A 117 -15.74 -2.37 -4.89
CA ARG A 117 -16.35 -2.68 -3.57
C ARG A 117 -15.56 -3.71 -2.77
N PHE A 118 -14.66 -4.46 -3.42
CA PHE A 118 -13.91 -5.56 -2.81
C PHE A 118 -12.40 -5.38 -3.02
N PRO A 119 -11.57 -5.76 -2.04
CA PRO A 119 -10.12 -5.50 -2.04
C PRO A 119 -9.33 -6.48 -2.91
N LEU A 120 -9.76 -6.66 -4.16
CA LEU A 120 -9.13 -7.54 -5.16
C LEU A 120 -7.92 -6.87 -5.82
N PHE A 121 -7.06 -6.19 -5.03
CA PHE A 121 -6.05 -5.27 -5.52
C PHE A 121 -5.12 -5.86 -6.58
N SER A 122 -4.44 -6.96 -6.25
CA SER A 122 -3.44 -7.59 -7.12
C SER A 122 -4.04 -8.24 -8.35
N LEU A 123 -5.24 -8.81 -8.23
CA LEU A 123 -5.97 -9.37 -9.37
C LEU A 123 -6.41 -8.27 -10.34
N ILE A 124 -7.02 -7.20 -9.82
CA ILE A 124 -7.43 -6.06 -10.66
C ILE A 124 -6.20 -5.41 -11.29
N ALA A 125 -5.09 -5.26 -10.56
CA ALA A 125 -3.84 -4.72 -11.09
C ALA A 125 -3.30 -5.51 -12.29
N HIS A 126 -3.38 -6.84 -12.22
CA HIS A 126 -2.96 -7.72 -13.30
C HIS A 126 -3.73 -7.46 -14.59
N HIS A 127 -5.06 -7.42 -14.52
CA HIS A 127 -5.91 -7.11 -15.69
C HIS A 127 -5.75 -5.67 -16.14
N LEU A 128 -5.72 -4.73 -15.19
CA LEU A 128 -5.66 -3.29 -15.46
C LEU A 128 -4.36 -2.88 -16.14
N SER A 129 -3.24 -3.54 -15.85
CA SER A 129 -1.96 -3.28 -16.53
C SER A 129 -2.06 -3.50 -18.05
N SER A 130 -2.74 -4.57 -18.48
CA SER A 130 -2.95 -4.90 -19.90
C SER A 130 -3.95 -3.94 -20.56
N MET A 131 -5.07 -3.66 -19.88
CA MET A 131 -6.08 -2.72 -20.38
C MET A 131 -5.52 -1.31 -20.51
N ALA A 132 -4.71 -0.85 -19.55
CA ALA A 132 -4.04 0.43 -19.62
C ALA A 132 -3.11 0.47 -20.84
N GLU A 133 -2.27 -0.55 -21.05
CA GLU A 133 -1.38 -0.64 -22.22
C GLU A 133 -2.11 -0.41 -23.54
N SER A 134 -3.23 -1.09 -23.75
CA SER A 134 -4.06 -0.91 -24.95
C SER A 134 -4.61 0.52 -25.09
N LEU A 135 -5.04 1.18 -24.00
CA LEU A 135 -5.48 2.59 -24.07
C LEU A 135 -4.34 3.56 -24.41
N PHE A 136 -3.13 3.28 -23.92
CA PHE A 136 -1.95 4.08 -24.21
C PHE A 136 -1.45 3.90 -25.65
N GLU A 137 -1.57 2.68 -26.20
CA GLU A 137 -1.26 2.39 -27.61
C GLU A 137 -2.25 3.07 -28.55
N ASP A 138 -3.54 3.01 -28.22
CA ASP A 138 -4.61 3.64 -29.01
C ASP A 138 -4.65 5.18 -28.84
N GLY A 139 -4.02 5.71 -27.78
CA GLY A 139 -4.00 7.14 -27.49
C GLY A 139 -5.34 7.73 -27.06
N GLN A 140 -6.31 6.88 -26.72
CA GLN A 140 -7.71 7.28 -26.54
C GLN A 140 -8.27 6.82 -25.19
N PHE A 141 -8.61 7.79 -24.34
CA PHE A 141 -9.23 7.59 -23.03
C PHE A 141 -10.69 8.09 -23.04
N SER A 142 -11.42 7.75 -24.11
CA SER A 142 -12.80 8.19 -24.30
C SER A 142 -13.76 7.47 -23.33
N PRO A 143 -14.94 8.04 -23.04
CA PRO A 143 -15.96 7.39 -22.21
C PRO A 143 -16.34 6.00 -22.71
N GLU A 144 -16.37 5.77 -24.02
CA GLU A 144 -16.67 4.47 -24.64
C GLU A 144 -15.59 3.44 -24.34
N ARG A 145 -14.31 3.85 -24.39
CA ARG A 145 -13.17 3.00 -24.04
C ARG A 145 -13.17 2.65 -22.55
N LEU A 146 -13.45 3.62 -21.67
CA LEU A 146 -13.59 3.35 -20.23
C LEU A 146 -14.77 2.44 -19.93
N LYS A 147 -15.87 2.54 -20.69
CA LYS A 147 -17.01 1.62 -20.60
C LYS A 147 -16.66 0.19 -20.99
N ALA A 148 -15.85 0.00 -22.05
CA ALA A 148 -15.35 -1.31 -22.42
C ALA A 148 -14.50 -1.93 -21.29
N VAL A 149 -13.54 -1.16 -20.76
CA VAL A 149 -12.71 -1.58 -19.60
C VAL A 149 -13.58 -1.95 -18.39
N HIS A 150 -14.59 -1.13 -18.08
CA HIS A 150 -15.52 -1.41 -16.98
C HIS A 150 -16.26 -2.74 -17.18
N THR A 151 -16.78 -2.97 -18.38
CA THR A 151 -17.53 -4.19 -18.73
C THR A 151 -16.64 -5.44 -18.65
N ASP A 152 -15.42 -5.35 -19.18
CA ASP A 152 -14.46 -6.45 -19.14
C ASP A 152 -14.06 -6.80 -17.71
N LEU A 153 -13.77 -5.81 -16.88
CA LEU A 153 -13.45 -6.01 -15.47
C LEU A 153 -14.63 -6.58 -14.68
N GLU A 154 -15.86 -6.12 -14.93
CA GLU A 154 -17.04 -6.71 -14.31
C GLU A 154 -17.17 -8.19 -14.68
N ASN A 155 -16.93 -8.56 -15.93
CA ASN A 155 -16.97 -9.97 -16.37
C ASN A 155 -15.92 -10.81 -15.64
N TYR A 156 -14.67 -10.34 -15.53
CA TYR A 156 -13.63 -11.04 -14.77
C TYR A 156 -14.00 -11.22 -13.30
N VAL A 157 -14.50 -10.16 -12.67
CA VAL A 157 -14.85 -10.17 -11.26
C VAL A 157 -16.10 -11.03 -10.99
N ASN A 158 -17.06 -11.08 -11.91
CA ASN A 158 -18.22 -11.97 -11.80
C ASN A 158 -17.81 -13.46 -11.77
N VAL A 159 -16.80 -13.85 -12.55
CA VAL A 159 -16.22 -15.21 -12.49
C VAL A 159 -15.61 -15.48 -11.12
N VAL A 160 -14.88 -14.51 -10.55
CA VAL A 160 -14.30 -14.62 -9.20
C VAL A 160 -15.36 -14.88 -8.13
N PHE A 161 -16.50 -14.19 -8.22
CA PHE A 161 -17.62 -14.35 -7.28
C PHE A 161 -18.49 -15.59 -7.51
N SER A 162 -18.20 -16.39 -8.54
CA SER A 162 -18.96 -17.60 -8.83
C SER A 162 -18.75 -18.70 -7.78
N SER A 163 -17.65 -18.67 -7.04
CA SER A 163 -17.42 -19.58 -5.90
C SER A 163 -16.66 -18.92 -4.75
N PRO A 164 -16.88 -19.33 -3.48
CA PRO A 164 -16.11 -18.83 -2.35
C PRO A 164 -14.61 -19.11 -2.44
N THR A 165 -14.23 -20.27 -2.98
CA THR A 165 -12.81 -20.65 -3.14
C THR A 165 -12.10 -19.75 -4.14
N THR A 166 -12.71 -19.48 -5.30
CA THR A 166 -12.14 -18.56 -6.29
C THR A 166 -12.01 -17.15 -5.74
N TYR A 167 -12.97 -16.69 -4.93
CA TYR A 167 -12.87 -15.40 -4.26
C TYR A 167 -11.68 -15.33 -3.29
N GLN A 168 -11.47 -16.38 -2.48
CA GLN A 168 -10.32 -16.45 -1.56
C GLN A 168 -8.98 -16.47 -2.32
N ASP A 169 -8.89 -17.24 -3.41
CA ASP A 169 -7.72 -17.26 -4.27
C ASP A 169 -7.44 -15.88 -4.89
N ALA A 170 -8.50 -15.18 -5.30
CA ALA A 170 -8.40 -13.84 -5.88
C ALA A 170 -7.93 -12.77 -4.88
N LEU A 171 -8.29 -12.88 -3.60
CA LEU A 171 -7.83 -11.95 -2.55
C LEU A 171 -6.31 -12.03 -2.33
N THR A 172 -5.72 -13.20 -2.55
CA THR A 172 -4.28 -13.45 -2.35
C THR A 172 -3.53 -13.65 -3.66
N PHE A 173 -4.17 -13.35 -4.80
CA PHE A 173 -3.58 -13.50 -6.12
C PHE A 173 -2.22 -12.79 -6.20
N ASN A 174 -1.18 -13.50 -6.65
CA ASN A 174 0.20 -12.99 -6.73
C ASN A 174 0.81 -12.46 -5.42
N LEU A 175 0.25 -12.80 -4.25
CA LEU A 175 0.86 -12.50 -2.95
C LEU A 175 1.73 -13.67 -2.50
N SER A 176 3.03 -13.43 -2.31
CA SER A 176 3.96 -14.48 -1.87
C SER A 176 4.56 -14.16 -0.50
N ALA A 177 3.94 -14.74 0.54
CA ALA A 177 4.46 -14.68 1.91
C ALA A 177 5.88 -15.25 2.00
N SER A 178 6.18 -16.32 1.27
CA SER A 178 7.52 -16.92 1.25
C SER A 178 8.56 -15.97 0.66
N ASN A 179 8.21 -15.20 -0.38
CA ASN A 179 9.10 -14.19 -0.93
C ASN A 179 9.30 -13.03 0.05
N PHE A 180 8.23 -12.56 0.70
CA PHE A 180 8.32 -11.53 1.73
C PHE A 180 9.24 -11.94 2.89
N LEU A 181 9.10 -13.17 3.40
CA LEU A 181 9.97 -13.70 4.46
C LEU A 181 11.43 -13.81 4.02
N ARG A 182 11.71 -14.22 2.78
CA ARG A 182 13.09 -14.26 2.26
C ARG A 182 13.70 -12.86 2.13
N VAL A 183 12.90 -11.89 1.70
CA VAL A 183 13.34 -10.52 1.39
C VAL A 183 13.50 -9.66 2.65
N TYR A 184 12.65 -9.86 3.68
CA TYR A 184 12.67 -9.09 4.93
C TYR A 184 13.33 -9.85 6.09
N GLY A 185 13.44 -11.17 6.04
CA GLY A 185 14.07 -11.97 7.09
C GLY A 185 13.45 -11.69 8.47
N ARG A 186 14.30 -11.36 9.45
CA ARG A 186 13.86 -11.01 10.81
C ARG A 186 12.94 -9.79 10.86
N ASP A 187 13.07 -8.86 9.92
CA ASP A 187 12.28 -7.62 9.92
C ASP A 187 10.82 -7.90 9.52
N ALA A 188 10.54 -9.04 8.89
CA ALA A 188 9.17 -9.49 8.64
C ALA A 188 8.40 -9.69 9.96
N LEU A 189 9.05 -10.23 10.99
CA LEU A 189 8.46 -10.39 12.32
C LEU A 189 8.26 -9.05 13.01
N VAL A 190 9.17 -8.09 12.80
CA VAL A 190 9.01 -6.73 13.31
C VAL A 190 7.81 -6.07 12.65
N CYS A 191 7.68 -6.13 11.32
CA CYS A 191 6.53 -5.61 10.59
C CYS A 191 5.22 -6.23 11.06
N PHE A 192 5.20 -7.56 11.20
CA PHE A 192 4.01 -8.28 11.65
C PHE A 192 3.66 -7.93 13.10
N LYS A 193 4.64 -7.79 13.98
CA LYS A 193 4.44 -7.30 15.35
C LYS A 193 3.87 -5.87 15.36
N LEU A 194 4.37 -4.98 14.51
CA LEU A 194 3.85 -3.61 14.40
C LEU A 194 2.40 -3.60 13.93
N LEU A 195 2.03 -4.49 13.01
CA LEU A 195 0.65 -4.68 12.58
C LEU A 195 -0.24 -5.15 13.73
N LEU A 196 0.18 -6.19 14.48
CA LEU A 196 -0.55 -6.71 15.65
C LEU A 196 -0.71 -5.70 16.78
N LEU A 197 0.30 -4.85 16.97
CA LEU A 197 0.27 -3.77 17.95
C LEU A 197 -0.44 -2.53 17.42
N GLU A 198 -0.99 -2.58 16.21
CA GLU A 198 -1.61 -1.48 15.49
C GLU A 198 -0.75 -0.21 15.64
N ARG A 199 0.50 -0.27 15.21
CA ARG A 199 1.41 0.89 15.28
C ARG A 199 1.29 1.76 14.04
N ARG A 200 1.61 3.04 14.19
CA ARG A 200 1.77 3.94 13.05
C ARG A 200 3.09 3.62 12.37
N VAL A 201 3.01 3.16 11.14
CA VAL A 201 4.18 2.73 10.37
C VAL A 201 4.19 3.49 9.06
N LEU A 202 5.31 4.15 8.78
CA LEU A 202 5.60 4.70 7.47
C LEU A 202 6.48 3.70 6.71
N PHE A 203 5.98 3.22 5.57
CA PHE A 203 6.77 2.44 4.62
C PHE A 203 7.36 3.39 3.58
N ASP A 204 8.68 3.33 3.43
CA ASP A 204 9.42 4.09 2.44
C ASP A 204 10.08 3.14 1.45
N GLY A 205 10.07 3.51 0.17
CA GLY A 205 10.58 2.69 -0.92
C GLY A 205 10.52 3.41 -2.25
N GLU A 206 11.29 2.90 -3.21
CA GLU A 206 11.47 3.55 -4.51
C GLU A 206 10.19 3.49 -5.36
N SER A 207 9.59 2.31 -5.47
CA SER A 207 8.37 2.07 -6.26
C SER A 207 7.14 1.99 -5.37
N ALA A 208 6.12 2.78 -5.70
CA ALA A 208 4.82 2.73 -5.04
C ALA A 208 4.17 1.35 -5.20
N GLY A 209 4.26 0.73 -6.38
CA GLY A 209 3.67 -0.58 -6.61
C GLY A 209 4.31 -1.71 -5.82
N TRP A 210 5.65 -1.70 -5.71
CA TRP A 210 6.32 -2.66 -4.85
C TRP A 210 5.94 -2.48 -3.39
N MET A 211 5.87 -1.23 -2.91
CA MET A 211 5.47 -0.97 -1.53
C MET A 211 4.02 -1.40 -1.26
N CYS A 212 3.08 -1.05 -2.14
CA CYS A 212 1.69 -1.51 -2.06
C CYS A 212 1.60 -3.04 -2.01
N ASN A 213 2.37 -3.75 -2.84
CA ASN A 213 2.39 -5.20 -2.85
C ASN A 213 2.98 -5.79 -1.56
N TRP A 214 4.07 -5.23 -1.03
CA TRP A 214 4.64 -5.68 0.25
C TRP A 214 3.71 -5.44 1.43
N ILE A 215 3.06 -4.28 1.49
CA ILE A 215 2.04 -3.97 2.50
C ILE A 215 0.90 -4.98 2.40
N LEU A 216 0.42 -5.29 1.19
CA LEU A 216 -0.65 -6.26 0.99
C LEU A 216 -0.24 -7.69 1.41
N ILE A 217 1.00 -8.11 1.13
CA ILE A 217 1.52 -9.40 1.62
C ILE A 217 1.63 -9.41 3.16
N LEU A 218 2.08 -8.32 3.77
CA LEU A 218 2.12 -8.21 5.23
C LEU A 218 0.72 -8.34 5.84
N LEU A 219 -0.27 -7.67 5.24
CA LEU A 219 -1.67 -7.76 5.67
C LEU A 219 -2.23 -9.18 5.46
N SER A 220 -1.83 -9.89 4.41
CA SER A 220 -2.27 -11.27 4.16
C SER A 220 -1.75 -12.28 5.19
N LEU A 221 -0.74 -11.93 5.99
CA LEU A 221 -0.26 -12.79 7.08
C LEU A 221 -1.24 -12.85 8.26
N PHE A 222 -2.12 -11.85 8.39
CA PHE A 222 -3.17 -11.86 9.39
C PHE A 222 -4.45 -12.46 8.77
N PRO A 223 -4.94 -13.60 9.29
CA PRO A 223 -6.12 -14.27 8.73
C PRO A 223 -7.32 -13.33 8.59
N ASP A 224 -7.99 -13.38 7.45
CA ASP A 224 -9.20 -12.59 7.14
C ASP A 224 -9.05 -11.06 7.15
N LEU A 225 -7.83 -10.53 7.34
CA LEU A 225 -7.62 -9.08 7.41
C LEU A 225 -7.90 -8.39 6.07
N ILE A 226 -7.47 -8.98 4.95
CA ILE A 226 -7.78 -8.45 3.62
C ILE A 226 -9.28 -8.57 3.33
N ALA A 227 -9.89 -9.72 3.63
CA ALA A 227 -11.29 -10.00 3.31
C ALA A 227 -12.27 -9.07 4.07
N HIS A 228 -12.00 -8.79 5.34
CA HIS A 228 -12.96 -8.10 6.22
C HIS A 228 -12.38 -6.83 6.85
N GLY A 229 -11.12 -6.87 7.30
CA GLY A 229 -10.50 -5.78 8.06
C GLY A 229 -10.36 -4.47 7.28
N LEU A 230 -10.03 -4.55 5.99
CA LEU A 230 -9.83 -3.36 5.16
C LEU A 230 -11.10 -2.55 4.87
N SER A 231 -12.28 -3.11 5.15
CA SER A 231 -13.56 -2.41 4.99
C SER A 231 -13.61 -1.13 5.82
N HIS A 232 -12.92 -1.07 6.97
CA HIS A 232 -12.94 0.08 7.86
C HIS A 232 -11.65 0.93 7.78
N ALA A 233 -10.78 0.69 6.79
CA ALA A 233 -9.45 1.29 6.70
C ALA A 233 -9.42 2.82 6.51
N THR A 234 -10.59 3.44 6.28
CA THR A 234 -10.72 4.88 6.05
C THR A 234 -11.40 5.60 7.22
N LEU A 235 -11.82 4.85 8.25
CA LEU A 235 -12.31 5.42 9.50
C LEU A 235 -11.15 6.01 10.29
N VAL A 236 -11.31 7.26 10.72
CA VAL A 236 -10.36 7.95 11.58
C VAL A 236 -10.95 8.00 12.98
N ASP A 237 -10.44 7.16 13.88
CA ASP A 237 -10.75 7.25 15.30
C ASP A 237 -9.81 8.28 15.97
N HIS A 238 -10.37 9.42 16.33
CA HIS A 238 -9.63 10.49 17.01
C HIS A 238 -9.18 10.12 18.43
N SER A 239 -9.88 9.22 19.12
CA SER A 239 -9.49 8.76 20.47
C SER A 239 -8.22 7.91 20.40
N TRP A 240 -8.15 7.04 19.40
CA TRP A 240 -6.99 6.22 19.10
C TRP A 240 -5.74 7.07 18.78
N ILE A 241 -5.95 8.26 18.21
CA ILE A 241 -4.84 9.19 17.91
C ILE A 241 -4.19 9.73 19.18
N ALA A 242 -4.98 10.00 20.22
CA ALA A 242 -4.54 10.58 21.47
C ALA A 242 -3.91 9.54 22.41
N ASP A 243 -4.54 8.37 22.56
CA ASP A 243 -4.18 7.38 23.59
C ASP A 243 -2.91 6.58 23.28
N ARG A 244 -2.56 6.43 21.99
CA ARG A 244 -1.35 5.71 21.56
C ARG A 244 -0.23 6.62 21.03
N ALA A 245 -0.39 7.93 21.12
CA ALA A 245 0.71 8.86 20.89
C ALA A 245 1.75 8.64 22.00
N CYS A 246 2.87 8.00 21.67
CA CYS A 246 3.95 7.63 22.60
C CYS A 246 4.66 8.83 23.26
N TRP A 247 4.16 10.06 23.10
CA TRP A 247 4.75 11.30 23.60
C TRP A 247 4.38 11.61 25.05
N VAL A 248 3.80 10.66 25.80
CA VAL A 248 3.55 10.83 27.24
C VAL A 248 4.85 11.03 28.03
N TRP A 249 6.02 10.66 27.48
CA TRP A 249 7.32 10.94 28.11
C TRP A 249 7.86 12.36 27.87
N SER A 250 7.22 13.17 27.02
CA SER A 250 7.60 14.59 26.83
C SER A 250 6.85 15.54 27.76
N GLN A 251 5.69 15.14 28.29
CA GLN A 251 4.90 16.03 29.17
C GLN A 251 5.42 16.08 30.62
N SER A 252 6.24 15.13 31.06
CA SER A 252 6.80 15.12 32.42
C SER A 252 8.00 16.06 32.61
N LEU A 253 8.58 16.64 31.54
CA LEU A 253 9.69 17.61 31.67
C LEU A 253 9.21 19.07 31.71
N ALA A 254 7.93 19.33 31.45
CA ALA A 254 7.39 20.68 31.38
C ALA A 254 6.80 21.18 32.71
N SER A 255 6.69 20.34 33.74
CA SER A 255 6.07 20.71 35.02
C SER A 255 7.05 21.13 36.13
N ASP A 256 8.36 21.22 35.86
CA ASP A 256 9.38 21.49 36.90
C ASP A 256 10.13 22.82 36.74
N LEU A 257 9.58 23.77 35.99
CA LEU A 257 10.16 25.12 35.79
C LEU A 257 9.63 26.19 36.77
N SER A 258 9.05 25.79 37.92
CA SER A 258 8.50 26.73 38.92
C SER A 258 9.09 26.56 40.32
N ARG A 259 10.41 26.36 40.43
CA ARG A 259 11.13 26.50 41.72
C ARG A 259 12.29 27.49 41.60
N PRO A 260 12.35 28.54 42.45
CA PRO A 260 13.44 29.51 42.42
C PRO A 260 14.72 28.88 42.96
N ALA A 261 15.82 29.14 42.26
CA ALA A 261 17.16 28.71 42.63
C ALA A 261 17.61 29.40 43.93
N THR A 262 17.95 28.62 44.96
CA THR A 262 18.95 29.02 45.97
C THR A 262 19.36 27.84 46.86
N VAL A 263 20.63 27.90 47.27
CA VAL A 263 21.34 27.19 48.34
C VAL A 263 22.27 26.04 47.89
N GLU A 264 23.56 26.29 48.12
CA GLU A 264 24.75 25.45 47.92
C GLU A 264 24.88 24.24 48.87
N ARG A 265 25.84 23.36 48.49
CA ARG A 265 26.53 22.26 49.21
C ARG A 265 25.81 20.91 49.12
N ARG A 266 26.48 19.79 48.84
CA ARG A 266 27.88 19.38 49.05
C ARG A 266 28.16 18.19 48.10
N LEU A 267 29.41 18.06 47.63
CA LEU A 267 29.91 16.83 47.02
C LEU A 267 29.79 15.67 48.02
N ASP A 268 29.08 14.61 47.65
CA ASP A 268 29.24 13.29 48.24
C ASP A 268 29.33 12.23 47.14
N ILE A 269 30.41 11.47 47.24
CA ILE A 269 30.80 10.32 46.42
C ILE A 269 29.87 9.16 46.78
N GLY A 270 29.20 8.57 45.79
CA GLY A 270 28.40 7.36 46.01
C GLY A 270 27.62 6.94 44.77
N SER A 271 28.26 6.15 43.91
CA SER A 271 27.60 5.45 42.81
C SER A 271 26.88 4.19 43.34
N PRO A 272 25.59 3.94 43.05
CA PRO A 272 25.01 2.62 43.19
C PRO A 272 24.60 2.02 41.83
N ASN A 273 25.37 1.01 41.44
CA ASN A 273 24.97 -0.24 40.78
C ASN A 273 24.02 -0.23 39.57
N ARG A 274 24.66 -0.35 38.40
CA ARG A 274 24.12 -0.99 37.19
C ARG A 274 23.96 -2.50 37.48
N ARG A 275 22.72 -2.99 37.62
CA ARG A 275 22.46 -4.45 37.67
C ARG A 275 22.58 -5.03 36.26
N THR A 276 23.70 -5.66 35.97
CA THR A 276 23.85 -6.61 34.86
C THR A 276 23.24 -7.95 35.27
N LEU A 277 22.38 -8.53 34.44
CA LEU A 277 21.92 -9.90 34.65
C LEU A 277 23.12 -10.86 34.52
N ASP A 278 23.24 -11.76 35.49
CA ASP A 278 24.30 -12.77 35.61
C ASP A 278 24.14 -13.89 34.55
N GLU A 279 25.26 -14.22 33.91
CA GLU A 279 25.46 -15.23 32.87
C GLU A 279 25.05 -16.64 33.33
N ALA A 280 25.06 -16.91 34.65
CA ALA A 280 24.53 -18.15 35.24
C ALA A 280 23.01 -18.31 35.04
N THR A 281 22.27 -17.21 34.94
CA THR A 281 20.80 -17.22 34.73
C THR A 281 20.43 -17.56 33.29
N LEU A 282 21.30 -17.22 32.32
CA LEU A 282 21.12 -17.54 30.91
C LEU A 282 21.39 -19.03 30.62
N SER A 283 22.35 -19.63 31.33
CA SER A 283 22.72 -21.04 31.17
C SER A 283 21.65 -22.00 31.70
N ALA A 284 20.95 -21.63 32.80
CA ALA A 284 19.87 -22.44 33.36
C ALA A 284 18.63 -22.53 32.44
N TYR A 285 18.38 -21.51 31.62
CA TYR A 285 17.24 -21.48 30.70
C TYR A 285 17.46 -22.29 29.42
N THR A 286 18.72 -22.51 29.02
CA THR A 286 19.07 -23.28 27.82
C THR A 286 19.08 -24.79 28.06
N ALA A 287 19.23 -25.24 29.30
CA ALA A 287 19.24 -26.65 29.66
C ALA A 287 17.83 -27.29 29.81
N SER A 288 16.75 -26.48 29.88
CA SER A 288 15.40 -26.98 30.18
C SER A 288 14.48 -27.18 28.97
N VAL A 289 14.97 -27.03 27.73
CA VAL A 289 14.11 -26.95 26.52
C VAL A 289 14.39 -28.01 25.44
N LEU A 290 15.29 -28.97 25.66
CA LEU A 290 15.53 -30.05 24.67
C LEU A 290 15.32 -31.44 25.27
N PRO A 291 14.47 -32.30 24.68
CA PRO A 291 14.45 -33.72 25.00
C PRO A 291 15.66 -34.42 24.32
N PRO A 292 16.16 -35.53 24.86
CA PRO A 292 17.26 -36.26 24.26
C PRO A 292 16.70 -37.17 23.16
N ASN A 293 17.44 -37.35 22.06
CA ASN A 293 17.94 -38.68 21.66
C ASN A 293 18.42 -38.80 20.21
N ASP A 294 19.44 -39.66 20.11
CA ASP A 294 19.72 -40.68 19.10
C ASP A 294 20.38 -40.31 17.76
N ASP A 295 21.57 -40.91 17.62
CA ASP A 295 22.34 -41.19 16.42
C ASP A 295 21.49 -41.79 15.30
N VAL A 296 21.56 -41.21 14.08
CA VAL A 296 21.53 -41.99 12.82
C VAL A 296 22.39 -41.30 11.76
N SER A 297 23.36 -42.06 11.26
CA SER A 297 24.27 -41.82 10.14
C SER A 297 23.64 -42.03 8.74
N THR A 298 24.39 -41.62 7.69
CA THR A 298 24.25 -41.85 6.22
C THR A 298 23.40 -40.80 5.46
N SER A 299 23.68 -40.34 4.23
CA SER A 299 24.74 -40.53 3.22
C SER A 299 24.57 -39.47 2.12
N THR A 300 25.66 -39.16 1.42
CA THR A 300 25.83 -38.34 0.19
C THR A 300 24.88 -38.66 -0.99
N LEU A 301 24.52 -37.65 -1.82
CA LEU A 301 24.84 -37.59 -3.28
C LEU A 301 24.32 -36.30 -3.97
N HIS A 302 25.07 -35.90 -5.01
CA HIS A 302 24.98 -34.71 -5.85
C HIS A 302 23.71 -34.57 -6.72
N SER A 303 23.30 -33.32 -7.00
CA SER A 303 23.30 -32.73 -8.36
C SER A 303 22.90 -31.24 -8.36
N LYS A 304 23.68 -30.42 -9.09
CA LYS A 304 23.32 -29.05 -9.50
C LYS A 304 22.39 -29.11 -10.72
N PRO A 305 21.60 -28.07 -10.96
CA PRO A 305 21.98 -27.19 -12.07
C PRO A 305 21.92 -25.70 -11.72
N ALA A 306 22.69 -24.94 -12.49
CA ALA A 306 22.87 -23.51 -12.39
C ALA A 306 21.85 -22.74 -13.25
N SER A 307 21.26 -21.70 -12.68
CA SER A 307 20.92 -20.45 -13.38
C SER A 307 21.04 -19.30 -12.37
N ASN A 308 22.21 -18.68 -12.37
CA ASN A 308 22.51 -17.49 -11.58
C ASN A 308 21.84 -16.27 -12.25
N GLU A 309 20.65 -15.90 -11.83
CA GLU A 309 20.21 -14.50 -11.88
C GLU A 309 20.48 -13.87 -10.52
N LYS A 310 21.63 -13.21 -10.40
CA LYS A 310 21.94 -12.33 -9.27
C LYS A 310 21.10 -11.06 -9.43
N PHE A 311 19.97 -10.98 -8.74
CA PHE A 311 19.32 -9.70 -8.47
C PHE A 311 20.10 -8.97 -7.36
N ILE A 312 20.90 -7.99 -7.76
CA ILE A 312 21.53 -7.03 -6.86
C ILE A 312 20.46 -6.00 -6.49
N LEU A 313 19.89 -6.10 -5.29
CA LEU A 313 19.07 -5.04 -4.71
C LEU A 313 19.98 -4.15 -3.85
N ASN A 314 20.43 -3.06 -4.45
CA ASN A 314 21.03 -1.94 -3.74
C ASN A 314 19.88 -0.95 -3.45
N GLY A 315 19.39 -0.93 -2.21
CA GLY A 315 18.32 -0.02 -1.81
C GLY A 315 18.16 -0.05 -0.29
N SER A 316 18.38 1.10 0.36
CA SER A 316 18.27 1.25 1.81
C SER A 316 16.81 1.09 2.23
N LYS A 317 16.42 -0.10 2.71
CA LYS A 317 15.11 -0.30 3.33
C LYS A 317 15.12 0.36 4.71
N ARG A 318 14.34 1.42 4.90
CA ARG A 318 14.10 2.01 6.22
C ARG A 318 12.62 1.89 6.56
N ILE A 319 12.34 1.27 7.69
CA ILE A 319 11.03 1.36 8.34
C ILE A 319 11.18 2.47 9.37
N ILE A 320 10.45 3.56 9.18
CA ILE A 320 10.40 4.64 10.15
C ILE A 320 9.12 4.45 10.96
N CYS A 321 9.28 4.03 12.21
CA CYS A 321 8.19 4.07 13.18
C CYS A 321 8.19 5.44 13.85
N HIS A 322 7.04 6.10 13.84
CA HIS A 322 6.76 7.28 14.66
C HIS A 322 5.82 6.92 15.80
#